data_AF-A0A838UMZ6-F1
#
_entry.id   AF-A0A838UMZ6-F1
#
_cell.length_a   1.000
_cell.length_b   1.000
_cell.length_c   1.000
_cell.angle_alpha   90.00
_cell.angle_beta   90.00
_cell.angle_gamma   90.00
#
_symmetry.space_group_name_H-M   'P 1'
#
loop_
_entity.id
_entity.type
_entity.pdbx_description
1 polymer ?
#
loop_
_entity_poly.entity_id
_entity_poly.type
_entity_poly.pdbx_seq_one_letter_code
_entity_poly.pdbx_strand_id
1 'polypeptide(L)'
;MVTVPVQDISKKLGIKAGQAVLLLGAPAGMEALLGNLPAGAHFVAVGDGPAEVVVAFAHTREDLAAIAPRARDALKLGGYLWFAYPKLTAESAGELKREVVWEVVSAAIEQRPVTQVALDDTWSALRFRHASEVKSRG
;
A
#
# COMPACT_ATOMS: atom_id res chain seq x y z
N MET A 1 9.27 30.47 4.48
CA MET A 1 8.81 29.25 3.79
C MET A 1 8.77 28.17 4.85
N VAL A 2 7.59 27.68 5.22
CA VAL A 2 7.48 26.61 6.22
C VAL A 2 7.79 25.32 5.50
N THR A 3 8.99 24.78 5.72
CA THR A 3 9.31 23.39 5.36
C THR A 3 8.46 22.52 6.25
N VAL A 4 7.33 22.04 5.73
CA VAL A 4 6.60 20.94 6.35
C VAL A 4 7.58 19.77 6.38
N PRO A 5 7.91 19.18 7.54
CA PRO A 5 8.75 17.99 7.56
C PRO A 5 8.01 16.93 6.74
N VAL A 6 8.53 16.61 5.57
CA VAL A 6 8.08 15.44 4.82
C VAL A 6 8.29 14.28 5.80
N GLN A 7 7.19 13.76 6.35
CA GLN A 7 7.28 12.48 7.02
C GLN A 7 7.81 11.52 5.96
N ASP A 8 8.85 10.74 6.28
CA ASP A 8 9.41 9.77 5.35
C ASP A 8 8.42 8.60 5.17
N ILE A 9 7.33 8.83 4.44
CA ILE A 9 6.32 7.82 4.13
C ILE A 9 6.96 6.69 3.34
N SER A 10 7.89 7.01 2.44
CA SER A 10 8.72 6.03 1.74
C SER A 10 9.43 5.07 2.70
N LYS A 11 10.00 5.56 3.82
CA LYS A 11 10.61 4.71 4.86
C LYS A 11 9.57 3.89 5.61
N LYS A 12 8.41 4.45 5.95
CA LYS A 12 7.31 3.70 6.61
C LYS A 12 6.79 2.56 5.75
N LEU A 13 6.73 2.77 4.44
CA LEU A 13 6.35 1.76 3.45
C LEU A 13 7.48 0.75 3.16
N GLY A 14 8.68 0.99 3.70
CA GLY A 14 9.84 0.14 3.53
C GLY A 14 10.52 0.27 2.17
N ILE A 15 10.26 1.35 1.42
CA ILE A 15 10.89 1.63 0.14
C ILE A 15 12.39 1.86 0.37
N LYS A 16 13.21 1.20 -0.44
CA LYS A 16 14.68 1.25 -0.42
C LYS A 16 15.21 1.84 -1.72
N ALA A 17 16.48 2.21 -1.70
CA ALA A 17 17.19 2.70 -2.88
C ALA A 17 17.07 1.74 -4.07
N GLY A 18 16.88 2.29 -5.27
CA GLY A 18 16.82 1.52 -6.52
C GLY A 18 15.54 0.73 -6.77
N GLN A 19 14.56 0.73 -5.85
CA GLN A 19 13.34 -0.08 -5.99
C GLN A 19 12.31 0.56 -6.93
N ALA A 20 11.63 -0.29 -7.71
CA ALA A 20 10.45 0.11 -8.46
C ALA A 20 9.22 0.14 -7.55
N VAL A 21 8.47 1.24 -7.62
CA VAL A 21 7.27 1.48 -6.82
C VAL A 21 6.07 1.62 -7.74
N LEU A 22 5.05 0.81 -7.52
CA LEU A 22 3.80 0.88 -8.28
C LEU A 22 2.67 1.38 -7.39
N LEU A 23 1.95 2.40 -7.86
CA LEU A 23 0.73 2.87 -7.24
C LEU A 23 -0.47 2.44 -8.08
N LEU A 24 -1.39 1.67 -7.49
CA LEU A 24 -2.59 1.20 -8.16
C LEU A 24 -3.82 1.92 -7.62
N GLY A 25 -4.65 2.49 -8.50
CA GLY A 25 -5.89 3.18 -8.09
C GLY A 25 -5.65 4.45 -7.26
N ALA A 26 -4.42 4.97 -7.26
CA ALA A 26 -4.04 6.11 -6.43
C ALA A 26 -4.78 7.39 -6.86
N PRO A 27 -5.24 8.22 -5.90
CA PRO A 27 -5.74 9.55 -6.20
C PRO A 27 -4.68 10.43 -6.89
N ALA A 28 -5.12 11.46 -7.61
CA ALA A 28 -4.22 12.44 -8.19
C ALA A 28 -3.32 13.08 -7.11
N GLY A 29 -2.03 13.22 -7.40
CA GLY A 29 -1.06 13.81 -6.48
C GLY A 29 -0.50 12.87 -5.41
N MET A 30 -0.87 11.58 -5.43
CA MET A 30 -0.42 10.64 -4.41
C MET A 30 1.10 10.43 -4.39
N GLU A 31 1.73 10.50 -5.57
CA GLU A 31 3.19 10.42 -5.72
C GLU A 31 3.90 11.53 -4.93
N ALA A 32 3.32 12.72 -4.85
CA ALA A 32 3.87 13.83 -4.08
C ALA A 32 3.80 13.58 -2.57
N LEU A 33 2.78 12.86 -2.08
CA LEU A 33 2.69 12.50 -0.65
C LEU A 33 3.79 11.52 -0.24
N LEU A 34 4.14 10.58 -1.12
CA LEU A 34 5.24 9.64 -0.87
C LEU A 34 6.59 10.36 -0.75
N GLY A 35 6.63 11.63 -1.14
CA GLY A 35 7.75 12.54 -0.98
C GLY A 35 8.92 12.15 -1.86
N ASN A 36 10.12 12.54 -1.44
CA ASN A 36 11.33 12.09 -2.10
C ASN A 36 11.53 10.59 -1.84
N LEU A 37 11.46 9.80 -2.91
CA LEU A 37 11.87 8.42 -2.88
C LEU A 37 13.37 8.34 -2.52
N PRO A 38 13.82 7.25 -1.87
CA PRO A 38 15.24 6.98 -1.69
C PRO A 38 16.00 7.02 -3.01
N ALA A 39 17.31 7.28 -2.97
CA ALA A 39 18.14 7.40 -4.17
C ALA A 39 17.92 6.23 -5.15
N GLY A 40 17.58 6.56 -6.41
CA GLY A 40 17.35 5.59 -7.49
C GLY A 40 16.02 4.82 -7.43
N ALA A 41 15.22 4.96 -6.36
CA ALA A 41 13.84 4.46 -6.40
C ALA A 41 12.99 5.35 -7.31
N HIS A 42 12.05 4.74 -8.02
CA HIS A 42 11.25 5.40 -9.04
C HIS A 42 9.86 4.77 -9.15
N PHE A 43 8.90 5.55 -9.63
CA PHE A 43 7.57 5.06 -9.95
C PHE A 43 7.59 4.32 -11.29
N VAL A 44 6.83 3.23 -11.37
CA VAL A 44 6.61 2.45 -12.61
C VAL A 44 5.12 2.40 -12.94
N ALA A 45 4.80 2.23 -14.22
CA ALA A 45 3.43 2.09 -14.67
C ALA A 45 2.96 0.62 -14.60
N VAL A 46 1.64 0.44 -14.64
CA VAL A 46 1.04 -0.91 -14.75
C VAL A 46 1.49 -1.53 -16.07
N GLY A 47 2.14 -2.70 -16.00
CA GLY A 47 2.61 -3.43 -17.18
C GLY A 47 4.11 -3.32 -17.44
N ASP A 48 4.84 -2.45 -16.74
CA ASP A 48 6.29 -2.30 -16.87
C ASP A 48 7.10 -3.46 -16.25
N GLY A 49 6.41 -4.45 -15.67
CA GLY A 49 6.98 -5.60 -14.97
C GLY A 49 6.67 -5.60 -13.48
N PRO A 50 7.17 -6.59 -12.73
CA PRO A 50 6.87 -6.72 -11.31
C PRO A 50 7.61 -5.67 -10.49
N ALA A 51 6.88 -4.89 -9.70
CA ALA A 51 7.41 -3.88 -8.80
C ALA A 51 7.85 -4.48 -7.46
N GLU A 52 8.92 -3.96 -6.87
CA GLU A 52 9.35 -4.33 -5.52
C GLU A 52 8.40 -3.84 -4.42
N VAL A 53 7.71 -2.73 -4.64
CA VAL A 53 6.72 -2.17 -3.71
C VAL A 53 5.45 -1.84 -4.48
N VAL A 54 4.32 -2.39 -4.05
CA VAL A 54 2.99 -2.07 -4.61
C VAL A 54 2.14 -1.45 -3.52
N VAL A 55 1.57 -0.27 -3.80
CA VAL A 55 0.60 0.41 -2.94
C VAL A 55 -0.71 0.54 -3.71
N ALA A 56 -1.71 -0.24 -3.34
CA ALA A 56 -3.03 -0.25 -3.97
C ALA A 56 -4.03 0.55 -3.13
N PHE A 57 -4.72 1.51 -3.73
CA PHE A 57 -5.69 2.38 -3.09
C PHE A 57 -7.11 1.91 -3.39
N ALA A 58 -7.95 1.86 -2.36
CA ALA A 58 -9.34 1.43 -2.46
C ALA A 58 -10.23 2.25 -1.51
N HIS A 59 -11.47 2.51 -1.93
CA HIS A 59 -12.45 3.22 -1.13
C HIS A 59 -13.55 2.30 -0.61
N THR A 60 -13.83 1.20 -1.32
CA THR A 60 -14.88 0.23 -0.95
C THR A 60 -14.35 -1.20 -0.85
N ARG A 61 -15.21 -2.11 -0.36
CA ARG A 61 -14.92 -3.56 -0.33
C ARG A 61 -14.77 -4.12 -1.74
N GLU A 62 -15.59 -3.65 -2.68
CA GLU A 62 -15.56 -4.06 -4.08
C GLU A 62 -14.25 -3.63 -4.74
N ASP A 63 -13.79 -2.40 -4.49
CA ASP A 63 -12.49 -1.92 -4.95
C ASP A 63 -11.37 -2.83 -4.45
N LEU A 64 -11.37 -3.18 -3.16
CA LEU A 64 -10.37 -4.07 -2.56
C LEU A 64 -10.37 -5.45 -3.21
N ALA A 65 -11.55 -6.05 -3.38
CA ALA A 65 -11.69 -7.37 -3.98
C ALA A 65 -11.20 -7.38 -5.43
N ALA A 66 -11.45 -6.30 -6.19
CA ALA A 66 -11.01 -6.19 -7.58
C ALA A 66 -9.51 -5.87 -7.71
N ILE A 67 -8.95 -5.03 -6.83
CA ILE A 67 -7.56 -4.57 -6.93
C ILE A 67 -6.56 -5.55 -6.31
N ALA A 68 -6.98 -6.37 -5.33
CA ALA A 68 -6.06 -7.26 -4.62
C ALA A 68 -5.36 -8.30 -5.52
N PRO A 69 -6.04 -9.02 -6.43
CA PRO A 69 -5.35 -9.93 -7.36
C PRO A 69 -4.37 -9.19 -8.27
N ARG A 70 -4.75 -8.02 -8.79
CA ARG A 70 -3.90 -7.19 -9.66
C ARG A 70 -2.66 -6.69 -8.93
N ALA A 71 -2.82 -6.28 -7.68
CA ALA A 71 -1.72 -5.80 -6.85
C ALA A 71 -0.74 -6.94 -6.50
N ARG A 72 -1.26 -8.15 -6.27
CA ARG A 72 -0.43 -9.36 -6.10
C ARG A 72 0.34 -9.70 -7.37
N ASP A 73 -0.31 -9.65 -8.54
CA ASP A 73 0.31 -10.00 -9.83
C ASP A 73 1.43 -9.04 -10.24
N ALA A 74 1.25 -7.76 -9.90
CA ALA A 74 2.25 -6.75 -10.14
C ALA A 74 3.41 -6.78 -9.13
N LEU A 75 3.32 -7.58 -8.07
CA LEU A 75 4.34 -7.62 -7.03
C LEU A 75 5.43 -8.63 -7.36
N LYS A 76 6.69 -8.20 -7.27
CA LYS A 76 7.85 -9.09 -7.29
C LYS A 76 7.84 -10.02 -6.08
N LEU A 77 8.29 -11.26 -6.26
CA LEU A 77 8.43 -12.20 -5.13
C LEU A 77 9.29 -11.59 -4.01
N GLY A 78 8.78 -11.60 -2.77
CA GLY A 78 9.43 -10.97 -1.61
C GLY A 78 9.27 -9.45 -1.52
N GLY A 79 8.52 -8.84 -2.43
CA GLY A 79 8.18 -7.42 -2.44
C GLY A 79 7.21 -7.02 -1.32
N TYR A 80 6.95 -5.72 -1.20
CA TYR A 80 6.07 -5.16 -0.18
C TYR A 80 4.71 -4.77 -0.76
N LEU A 81 3.66 -5.47 -0.32
CA LEU A 81 2.29 -5.24 -0.73
C LEU A 81 1.54 -4.44 0.32
N TRP A 82 1.01 -3.30 -0.09
CA TRP A 82 0.25 -2.38 0.76
C TRP A 82 -1.13 -2.10 0.17
N PHE A 83 -2.15 -2.09 1.03
CA PHE A 83 -3.49 -1.63 0.67
C PHE A 83 -3.83 -0.37 1.46
N ALA A 84 -3.97 0.74 0.76
CA ALA A 84 -4.31 2.04 1.28
C ALA A 84 -5.83 2.28 1.22
N TYR A 85 -6.38 2.80 2.31
CA TYR A 85 -7.81 3.08 2.46
C TYR A 85 -8.02 4.37 3.29
N PRO A 86 -9.11 5.11 3.05
CA PRO A 86 -9.42 6.30 3.82
C PRO A 86 -9.58 5.95 5.30
N LYS A 87 -9.01 6.78 6.17
CA LYS A 87 -9.27 6.70 7.61
C LYS A 87 -10.74 6.99 7.86
N LEU A 88 -11.31 6.38 8.89
CA LEU A 88 -12.68 6.66 9.32
C LEU A 88 -12.91 8.13 9.73
N THR A 89 -11.85 8.87 10.03
CA THR A 89 -11.90 10.30 10.37
C THR A 89 -11.85 11.23 9.15
N ALA A 90 -11.62 10.71 7.95
CA ALA A 90 -11.58 11.51 6.72
C ALA A 90 -13.01 11.78 6.21
N GLU A 91 -13.21 12.89 5.50
CA GLU A 91 -14.50 13.16 4.84
C GLU A 91 -14.85 12.12 3.77
N SER A 92 -13.83 11.50 3.17
CA SER A 92 -13.96 10.39 2.22
C SER A 92 -14.07 9.02 2.89
N ALA A 93 -14.26 8.96 4.21
CA ALA A 93 -14.41 7.71 4.95
C ALA A 93 -15.60 6.90 4.43
N GLY A 94 -15.30 5.72 3.89
CA GLY A 94 -16.29 4.68 3.64
C GLY A 94 -16.41 3.72 4.81
N GLU A 95 -16.86 2.51 4.51
CA GLU A 95 -16.98 1.40 5.48
C GLU A 95 -15.64 0.68 5.76
N LEU A 96 -14.56 1.05 5.05
CA LEU A 96 -13.27 0.39 5.16
C LEU A 96 -12.56 0.75 6.47
N LYS A 97 -12.66 -0.17 7.43
CA LYS A 97 -11.76 -0.24 8.59
C LYS A 97 -10.69 -1.32 8.38
N ARG A 98 -9.64 -1.28 9.19
CA ARG A 98 -8.52 -2.25 9.14
C ARG A 98 -8.97 -3.71 9.06
N GLU A 99 -9.96 -4.08 9.88
CA GLU A 99 -10.47 -5.45 9.95
C GLU A 99 -11.18 -5.85 8.65
N VAL A 100 -11.94 -4.94 8.04
CA VAL A 100 -12.60 -5.19 6.74
C VAL A 100 -11.56 -5.35 5.63
N VAL A 101 -10.53 -4.49 5.63
CA VAL A 101 -9.42 -4.59 4.66
C VAL A 101 -8.70 -5.92 4.80
N TRP A 102 -8.43 -6.36 6.03
CA TRP A 102 -7.89 -7.69 6.28
C TRP A 102 -8.79 -8.78 5.70
N GLU A 103 -10.05 -8.85 6.12
CA GLU A 103 -10.97 -9.91 5.71
C GLU A 103 -11.09 -10.02 4.18
N VAL A 104 -11.32 -8.90 3.50
CA VAL A 104 -11.49 -8.88 2.04
C VAL A 104 -10.21 -9.28 1.31
N VAL A 105 -9.06 -8.71 1.69
CA VAL A 105 -7.79 -9.00 1.03
C VAL A 105 -7.36 -10.45 1.27
N SER A 106 -7.46 -10.95 2.50
CA SER A 106 -7.10 -12.34 2.81
C SER A 106 -8.02 -13.37 2.14
N ALA A 107 -9.27 -13.02 1.84
CA ALA A 107 -10.17 -13.86 1.06
C ALA A 107 -9.84 -13.83 -0.45
N ALA A 108 -9.35 -12.69 -0.96
CA ALA A 108 -9.02 -12.52 -2.38
C ALA A 108 -7.63 -13.07 -2.75
N ILE A 109 -6.65 -12.94 -1.85
CA ILE A 109 -5.27 -13.37 -2.04
C ILE A 109 -4.76 -14.01 -0.75
N GLU A 110 -4.07 -15.16 -0.84
CA GLU A 110 -3.58 -15.97 0.30
C GLU A 110 -2.46 -15.27 1.10
N GLN A 111 -2.81 -14.16 1.72
CA GLN A 111 -1.91 -13.23 2.39
C GLN A 111 -2.46 -12.91 3.77
N ARG A 112 -1.56 -12.51 4.68
CA ARG A 112 -1.88 -12.12 6.05
C ARG A 112 -1.42 -10.69 6.30
N PRO A 113 -2.19 -9.88 7.05
CA PRO A 113 -1.77 -8.54 7.43
C PRO A 113 -0.64 -8.62 8.43
N VAL A 114 0.31 -7.67 8.36
CA VAL A 114 1.47 -7.64 9.26
C VAL A 114 1.65 -6.30 9.98
N THR A 115 1.41 -5.17 9.32
CA THR A 115 1.66 -3.85 9.89
C THR A 115 0.78 -2.80 9.21
N GLN A 116 0.28 -1.83 9.97
CA GLN A 116 -0.44 -0.68 9.44
C GLN A 116 0.39 0.59 9.66
N VAL A 117 0.34 1.52 8.71
CA VAL A 117 0.94 2.85 8.82
C VAL A 117 -0.06 3.92 8.37
N ALA A 118 0.02 5.12 8.93
CA ALA A 118 -0.65 6.29 8.38
C ALA A 118 0.24 6.90 7.29
N LEU A 119 -0.34 7.15 6.12
CA LEU A 119 0.34 7.84 5.01
C LEU A 119 0.27 9.35 5.23
N ASP A 120 -0.92 9.86 5.54
CA ASP A 120 -1.20 11.25 5.88
C ASP A 120 -2.40 11.31 6.84
N ASP A 121 -3.10 12.43 6.92
CA ASP A 121 -4.31 12.60 7.72
C ASP A 121 -5.53 11.88 7.13
N THR A 122 -5.53 11.57 5.84
CA THR A 122 -6.64 10.98 5.09
C THR A 122 -6.52 9.46 4.95
N TRP A 123 -5.31 8.92 4.80
CA TRP A 123 -5.07 7.55 4.36
C TRP A 123 -4.29 6.72 5.40
N SER A 124 -4.76 5.49 5.60
CA SER A 124 -4.00 4.41 6.22
C SER A 124 -3.59 3.39 5.18
N ALA A 125 -2.47 2.71 5.38
CA ALA A 125 -2.06 1.56 4.57
C ALA A 125 -1.79 0.33 5.44
N LEU A 126 -2.36 -0.82 5.07
CA LEU A 126 -2.14 -2.11 5.71
C LEU A 126 -1.26 -2.98 4.82
N ARG A 127 -0.14 -3.46 5.38
CA ARG A 127 0.81 -4.33 4.71
C ARG A 127 0.39 -5.78 4.82
N PHE A 128 0.57 -6.51 3.73
CA PHE A 128 0.34 -7.95 3.64
C PHE A 128 1.61 -8.70 3.23
N ARG A 129 1.70 -9.96 3.68
CA ARG A 129 2.74 -10.91 3.28
C ARG A 129 2.10 -12.27 3.03
N HIS A 130 2.77 -13.11 2.24
CA HIS A 130 2.26 -14.44 1.95
C HIS A 130 2.07 -15.22 3.26
N ALA A 131 0.99 -16.00 3.38
CA ALA A 131 0.65 -16.66 4.63
C ALA A 131 1.78 -17.57 5.15
N SER A 132 2.55 -18.19 4.25
CA SER A 132 3.72 -19.02 4.61
C SER A 132 4.91 -18.25 5.18
N GLU A 133 4.97 -16.93 4.98
CA GLU A 133 6.05 -16.08 5.47
C GLU A 133 5.76 -15.44 6.84
N VAL A 134 4.50 -15.52 7.31
CA VAL A 134 4.08 -14.96 8.59
C VAL A 134 4.13 -16.07 9.64
N LYS A 135 5.21 -16.12 10.43
CA LYS A 135 5.29 -17.03 11.57
C LYS A 135 4.21 -16.65 12.58
N SER A 136 3.26 -17.56 12.81
CA SER A 136 2.35 -17.50 13.96
C SER A 136 3.18 -17.34 15.23
N ARG A 137 2.89 -16.33 16.04
CA ARG A 137 3.37 -16.29 17.42
C ARG A 137 2.57 -17.35 18.16
N GLY A 138 3.18 -18.52 18.36
CA GLY A 138 2.70 -19.53 19.29
C GLY A 138 2.79 -19.04 20.74
#